data_AF-A0A946M7J3-F1
#
_entry.id   AF-A0A946M7J3-F1
#
_cell.length_a   1.000
_cell.length_b   1.000
_cell.length_c   1.000
_cell.angle_alpha   90.00
_cell.angle_beta   90.00
_cell.angle_gamma   90.00
#
_symmetry.space_group_name_H-M   'P 1'
#
loop_
_entity.id
_entity.type
_entity.pdbx_description
1 polymer ?
#
loop_
_entity_poly.entity_id
_entity_poly.type
_entity_poly.pdbx_seq_one_letter_code
_entity_poly.pdbx_strand_id
1 'polypeptide(L)'
;FVMLYALYSLLQIKPQQGSRLWAVPLGFLAGLVGTTFGTGGPFVVIYLTLRQLDKLTFRGTIAVIFLIDGGMRLVGYTLSGFFNQDLLLWTLLSIPLAVVGMWGGGQIHIGLSQQRFVQIVSVVLLASGSALLLKSWG
;
A
#
# COMPACT_ATOMS: atom_id res chain seq x y z
N PHE A 1 -7.27 11.51 -1.15
CA PHE A 1 -7.21 10.10 -0.70
C PHE A 1 -6.22 9.89 0.45
N VAL A 2 -4.94 10.21 0.25
CA VAL A 2 -3.89 10.10 1.28
C VAL A 2 -4.23 10.81 2.61
N MET A 3 -4.80 12.02 2.56
CA MET A 3 -5.26 12.73 3.77
C MET A 3 -6.45 12.05 4.47
N LEU A 4 -7.39 11.47 3.72
CA LEU A 4 -8.53 10.75 4.29
C LEU A 4 -8.08 9.45 4.97
N TYR A 5 -7.06 8.77 4.43
CA TYR A 5 -6.46 7.61 5.08
C TYR A 5 -5.69 7.99 6.35
N ALA A 6 -4.93 9.09 6.32
CA ALA A 6 -4.28 9.62 7.51
C ALA A 6 -5.30 9.99 8.61
N LEU A 7 -6.41 10.62 8.24
CA LEU A 7 -7.50 10.97 9.16
C LEU A 7 -8.21 9.72 9.71
N TYR A 8 -8.52 8.73 8.88
CA TYR A 8 -9.12 7.47 9.29
C TYR A 8 -8.19 6.65 10.21
N SER A 9 -6.89 6.62 9.89
CA SER A 9 -5.83 5.99 10.70
C SER A 9 -5.71 6.62 12.09
N LEU A 10 -5.89 7.94 12.18
CA LEU A 10 -5.90 8.70 13.45
C LEU A 10 -7.16 8.45 14.29
N LEU A 11 -8.30 8.14 13.65
CA LEU A 11 -9.57 8.01 14.36
C LEU A 11 -9.74 6.67 15.11
N GLN A 12 -8.83 5.69 14.94
CA GLN A 12 -8.85 4.39 15.64
C GLN A 12 -10.25 3.75 15.79
N ILE A 13 -11.13 3.95 14.81
CA ILE A 13 -12.52 3.50 14.88
C ILE A 13 -12.48 1.98 14.86
N LYS A 14 -12.73 1.33 16.01
CA LYS A 14 -12.84 -0.13 16.11
C LYS A 14 -13.94 -0.58 15.13
N PRO A 15 -13.59 -1.22 14.01
CA PRO A 15 -14.59 -1.60 13.05
C PRO A 15 -15.40 -2.77 13.60
N GLN A 16 -16.72 -2.65 13.62
CA GLN A 16 -17.61 -3.79 13.78
C GLN A 16 -17.46 -4.71 12.56
N GLN A 17 -17.71 -6.01 12.71
CA GLN A 17 -17.56 -6.97 11.60
C GLN A 17 -18.41 -6.54 10.40
N GLY A 18 -17.74 -6.06 9.36
CA GLY A 18 -18.40 -5.59 8.14
C GLY A 18 -18.84 -6.76 7.27
N SER A 19 -19.97 -6.59 6.57
CA SER A 19 -20.45 -7.58 5.59
C SER A 19 -19.41 -7.87 4.50
N ARG A 20 -19.35 -9.11 4.02
CA ARG A 20 -18.50 -9.55 2.88
C ARG A 20 -18.72 -8.70 1.62
N LEU A 21 -19.86 -8.05 1.49
CA LEU A 21 -20.21 -7.19 0.36
C LEU A 21 -19.26 -5.99 0.21
N TRP A 22 -18.62 -5.54 1.29
CA TRP A 22 -17.62 -4.47 1.24
C TRP A 22 -16.37 -4.83 0.44
N ALA A 23 -16.13 -6.11 0.14
CA ALA A 23 -15.02 -6.56 -0.70
C ALA A 23 -15.09 -5.97 -2.12
N VAL A 24 -16.30 -5.79 -2.66
CA VAL A 24 -16.51 -5.36 -4.05
C VAL A 24 -16.11 -3.88 -4.24
N PRO A 25 -16.69 -2.90 -3.53
CA PRO A 25 -16.31 -1.50 -3.72
C PRO A 25 -14.88 -1.23 -3.25
N LEU A 26 -14.43 -1.82 -2.14
CA LEU A 26 -13.08 -1.59 -1.63
C LEU A 26 -12.02 -2.27 -2.50
N GLY A 27 -12.30 -3.47 -3.02
CA GLY A 27 -11.42 -4.16 -3.96
C GLY A 27 -11.31 -3.42 -5.29
N PHE A 28 -12.42 -2.90 -5.81
CA PHE A 28 -12.41 -2.07 -7.02
C PHE A 28 -11.61 -0.78 -6.84
N LEU A 29 -11.83 -0.05 -5.74
CA LEU A 29 -11.06 1.16 -5.42
C LEU A 29 -9.57 0.84 -5.18
N ALA A 30 -9.27 -0.28 -4.52
CA ALA A 30 -7.90 -0.76 -4.34
C ALA A 30 -7.22 -0.98 -5.69
N GLY A 31 -7.89 -1.66 -6.63
CA GLY A 31 -7.39 -1.91 -7.98
C GLY A 31 -7.21 -0.62 -8.77
N LEU A 32 -8.23 0.24 -8.83
CA LEU A 32 -8.21 1.48 -9.61
C LEU A 32 -7.14 2.47 -9.11
N VAL A 33 -7.04 2.66 -7.78
CA VAL A 33 -6.02 3.54 -7.19
C VAL A 33 -4.65 2.86 -7.20
N GLY A 34 -4.60 1.53 -7.06
CA GLY A 34 -3.37 0.74 -7.14
C GLY A 34 -2.72 0.82 -8.51
N THR A 35 -3.48 0.65 -9.59
CA THR A 35 -2.95 0.71 -10.96
C THR A 35 -2.58 2.12 -11.37
N THR A 36 -3.36 3.13 -10.96
CA THR A 36 -3.15 4.53 -11.36
C THR A 36 -2.04 5.22 -10.56
N PHE A 37 -1.97 4.96 -9.25
CA PHE A 37 -1.10 5.71 -8.32
C PHE A 37 -0.13 4.82 -7.53
N GLY A 38 -0.16 3.50 -7.70
CA GLY A 38 0.66 2.56 -6.92
C GLY A 38 0.25 2.46 -5.44
N THR A 39 -0.91 3.00 -5.04
CA THR A 39 -1.30 3.18 -3.64
C THR A 39 -2.66 2.54 -3.31
N GLY A 40 -2.91 1.33 -3.81
CA GLY A 40 -4.13 0.56 -3.52
C GLY A 40 -4.17 -0.09 -2.14
N GLY A 41 -3.01 -0.26 -1.50
CA GLY A 41 -2.84 -0.94 -0.22
C GLY A 41 -3.74 -0.48 0.93
N PRO A 42 -3.98 0.84 1.13
CA PRO A 42 -4.85 1.31 2.21
C PRO A 42 -6.28 0.77 2.15
N PHE A 43 -6.86 0.60 0.96
CA PHE A 43 -8.22 0.05 0.81
C PHE A 43 -8.28 -1.44 1.15
N VAL A 44 -7.24 -2.19 0.77
CA VAL A 44 -7.08 -3.60 1.14
C VAL A 44 -6.97 -3.74 2.65
N VAL A 45 -6.17 -2.88 3.29
CA VAL A 45 -6.01 -2.83 4.76
C VAL A 45 -7.35 -2.52 5.43
N ILE A 46 -8.09 -1.50 5.00
CA ILE A 46 -9.40 -1.14 5.56
C ILE A 46 -10.37 -2.33 5.52
N TYR A 47 -10.47 -3.01 4.36
CA TYR A 47 -11.33 -4.18 4.23
C TYR A 47 -10.92 -5.32 5.17
N LEU A 48 -9.63 -5.64 5.25
CA LEU A 48 -9.16 -6.74 6.10
C LEU A 48 -9.25 -6.40 7.59
N THR A 49 -9.13 -5.13 7.98
CA THR A 49 -9.34 -4.68 9.36
C THR A 49 -10.81 -4.82 9.77
N LEU A 50 -11.76 -4.57 8.85
CA LEU A 50 -13.19 -4.84 9.06
C LEU A 50 -13.51 -6.33 9.26
N ARG A 51 -12.62 -7.23 8.83
CA ARG A 51 -12.77 -8.69 8.96
C ARG A 51 -12.21 -9.25 10.26
N GLN A 52 -11.57 -8.43 11.10
CA GLN A 52 -11.00 -8.82 12.40
C GLN A 52 -10.18 -10.12 12.33
N LEU A 53 -9.38 -10.27 11.27
CA LEU A 53 -8.53 -11.44 11.08
C LEU A 53 -7.41 -11.47 12.13
N ASP A 54 -6.99 -12.68 12.51
CA ASP A 54 -5.75 -12.86 13.25
C ASP A 54 -4.56 -12.24 12.49
N LYS A 55 -3.56 -11.76 13.23
CA LYS A 55 -2.39 -11.06 12.71
C LYS A 55 -1.63 -11.87 11.65
N LEU A 56 -1.53 -13.20 11.81
CA LEU A 56 -0.89 -14.06 10.80
C LEU A 56 -1.74 -14.14 9.54
N THR A 57 -3.04 -14.42 9.67
CA THR A 57 -3.98 -14.51 8.54
C THR A 57 -4.10 -13.18 7.79
N PHE A 58 -4.12 -12.06 8.51
CA PHE A 58 -4.15 -10.72 7.96
C PHE A 58 -2.92 -10.45 7.09
N ARG A 59 -1.72 -10.69 7.62
CA ARG A 59 -0.46 -10.51 6.88
C ARG A 59 -0.35 -11.45 5.68
N GLY A 60 -0.72 -12.72 5.85
CA GLY A 60 -0.72 -13.70 4.76
C GLY A 60 -1.66 -13.30 3.63
N THR A 61 -2.85 -12.79 3.96
CA THR A 61 -3.83 -12.37 2.96
C THR A 61 -3.36 -11.15 2.19
N ILE A 62 -2.79 -10.14 2.86
CA ILE A 62 -2.16 -8.99 2.19
C ILE A 62 -1.04 -9.45 1.24
N ALA A 63 -0.18 -10.36 1.70
CA ALA A 63 0.92 -10.86 0.88
C ALA A 63 0.41 -11.55 -0.39
N VAL A 64 -0.61 -12.41 -0.28
CA VAL A 64 -1.22 -13.09 -1.43
C VAL A 64 -1.88 -12.09 -2.38
N ILE A 65 -2.60 -11.08 -1.87
CA ILE A 65 -3.22 -10.04 -2.71
C ILE A 65 -2.16 -9.30 -3.52
N PHE A 66 -1.07 -8.85 -2.89
CA PHE A 66 0.00 -8.15 -3.59
C PHE A 66 0.79 -9.05 -4.53
N LEU A 67 0.93 -10.33 -4.20
CA LEU A 67 1.57 -11.31 -5.09
C LEU A 67 0.75 -11.48 -6.38
N ILE A 68 -0.58 -11.61 -6.25
CA ILE A 68 -1.49 -11.71 -7.40
C ILE A 68 -1.48 -10.43 -8.23
N ASP A 69 -1.58 -9.26 -7.58
CA ASP A 69 -1.55 -7.95 -8.25
C ASP A 69 -0.24 -7.74 -9.03
N GLY A 70 0.90 -7.96 -8.37
CA GLY A 70 2.22 -7.89 -9.00
C GLY A 70 2.39 -8.90 -10.12
N GLY A 71 1.88 -10.12 -9.95
CA GLY A 71 1.88 -11.18 -10.96
C GLY A 71 1.06 -10.80 -12.20
N MET A 72 -0.16 -10.28 -12.03
CA MET A 72 -0.97 -9.79 -13.15
C MET A 72 -0.27 -8.65 -13.89
N ARG A 73 0.37 -7.73 -13.16
CA ARG A 73 1.10 -6.61 -13.75
C ARG A 73 2.32 -7.09 -14.55
N LEU A 74 3.04 -8.08 -14.01
CA LEU A 74 4.16 -8.73 -14.71
C LEU A 74 3.69 -9.37 -16.02
N VAL A 75 2.61 -10.15 -15.98
CA VAL A 75 2.01 -10.76 -17.18
C VAL A 75 1.60 -9.69 -18.19
N GLY A 76 0.95 -8.61 -17.74
CA GLY A 76 0.56 -7.48 -18.59
C GLY A 76 1.75 -6.86 -19.30
N TYR A 77 2.86 -6.63 -18.60
CA TYR A 77 4.08 -6.09 -19.19
C TYR A 77 4.77 -7.05 -20.16
N THR A 78 4.67 -8.35 -19.92
CA THR A 78 5.20 -9.37 -20.83
C THR A 78 4.41 -9.36 -22.14
N LEU A 79 3.09 -9.36 -22.04
CA LEU A 79 2.19 -9.36 -23.20
C LEU A 79 2.27 -8.06 -24.01
N SER A 80 2.54 -6.92 -23.35
CA SER A 80 2.72 -5.63 -24.03
C SER A 80 4.10 -5.46 -24.67
N GLY A 81 5.00 -6.45 -24.57
CA GLY A 81 6.37 -6.37 -25.11
C GLY A 81 7.22 -5.30 -24.42
N PHE A 82 6.89 -4.92 -23.18
CA PHE A 82 7.52 -3.78 -22.48
C PHE A 82 8.92 -4.09 -21.94
N PHE A 83 9.34 -5.36 -21.99
CA PHE A 83 10.66 -5.78 -21.51
C PHE A 83 11.75 -5.42 -22.51
N ASN A 84 12.56 -4.42 -22.17
CA ASN A 84 13.82 -4.09 -22.83
C ASN A 84 15.01 -4.57 -21.97
N GLN A 85 16.17 -4.81 -22.58
CA GLN A 85 17.42 -5.18 -21.89
C GLN A 85 17.80 -4.14 -20.82
N ASP A 86 17.63 -2.85 -21.12
CA ASP A 86 17.87 -1.79 -20.14
C ASP A 86 16.94 -1.89 -18.93
N LEU A 87 15.66 -2.20 -19.16
CA LEU A 87 14.66 -2.35 -18.10
C LEU A 87 15.02 -3.51 -17.16
N LEU A 88 15.52 -4.61 -17.71
CA LEU A 88 16.01 -5.75 -16.94
C LEU A 88 17.21 -5.37 -16.07
N LEU A 89 18.17 -4.63 -16.63
CA LEU A 89 19.35 -4.17 -15.91
C LEU A 89 18.97 -3.26 -14.73
N TRP A 90 18.12 -2.26 -14.98
CA TRP A 90 17.60 -1.37 -13.94
C TRP A 90 16.81 -2.11 -12.86
N THR A 91 16.00 -3.09 -13.27
CA THR A 91 15.27 -3.95 -12.32
C THR A 91 16.26 -4.72 -11.44
N LEU A 92 17.31 -5.30 -12.02
CA LEU A 92 18.32 -6.06 -11.27
C LEU A 92 19.07 -5.16 -10.27
N LEU A 93 19.45 -3.95 -10.69
CA LEU A 93 20.11 -2.96 -9.83
C LEU A 93 19.20 -2.43 -8.71
N SER A 94 17.88 -2.47 -8.91
CA SER A 94 16.92 -2.07 -7.89
C SER A 94 16.72 -3.13 -6.78
N ILE A 95 17.03 -4.40 -7.05
CA ILE A 95 16.86 -5.50 -6.07
C ILE A 95 17.67 -5.25 -4.79
N PRO A 96 18.99 -4.95 -4.83
CA PRO A 96 19.76 -4.64 -3.63
C PRO A 96 19.16 -3.47 -2.84
N LEU A 97 18.74 -2.41 -3.54
CA LEU A 97 18.15 -1.24 -2.92
C LEU A 97 16.82 -1.59 -2.21
N ALA A 98 16.00 -2.43 -2.84
CA ALA A 98 14.76 -2.95 -2.26
C ALA A 98 15.04 -3.81 -1.02
N VAL A 99 16.06 -4.68 -1.05
CA VAL A 99 16.45 -5.51 0.09
C VAL A 99 16.92 -4.66 1.27
N VAL A 100 17.78 -3.67 1.01
CA VAL A 100 18.26 -2.72 2.02
C VAL A 100 17.09 -1.92 2.60
N GLY A 101 16.17 -1.45 1.75
CA GLY A 101 14.97 -0.73 2.17
C GLY A 101 14.04 -1.58 3.03
N MET A 102 13.81 -2.85 2.65
CA MET A 102 13.00 -3.79 3.45
C MET A 102 13.65 -4.09 4.79
N TRP A 103 14.96 -4.32 4.81
CA TRP A 103 15.70 -4.59 6.04
C TRP A 103 15.70 -3.38 6.98
N GLY A 104 16.04 -2.19 6.47
CA GLY A 104 16.03 -0.95 7.24
C GLY A 104 14.63 -0.60 7.75
N GLY A 105 13.60 -0.73 6.91
CA GLY A 105 12.21 -0.54 7.30
C GLY A 105 11.76 -1.53 8.37
N GLY A 106 12.19 -2.79 8.27
CA GLY A 106 11.96 -3.83 9.29
C GLY A 106 12.54 -3.45 10.65
N GLN A 107 13.79 -2.99 10.69
CA GLN A 107 14.44 -2.59 11.94
C GLN A 107 13.76 -1.38 12.61
N ILE A 108 13.37 -0.38 11.81
CA ILE A 108 12.64 0.79 12.28
C ILE A 108 11.29 0.40 12.88
N HIS A 109 10.60 -0.58 12.27
CA HIS A 109 9.30 -1.05 12.74
C HIS A 109 9.37 -1.82 14.07
N ILE A 110 10.50 -2.47 14.38
CA ILE A 110 10.69 -3.23 15.63
C ILE A 110 10.96 -2.29 16.81
N GLY A 111 11.54 -1.11 16.57
CA GLY A 111 11.88 -0.12 17.61
C GLY A 111 10.82 0.97 17.91
N LEU A 112 9.80 1.12 17.06
CA LEU A 112 8.78 2.17 17.20
C LEU A 112 7.49 1.64 17.84
N SER A 113 6.93 2.39 18.79
CA SER A 113 5.57 2.12 19.26
C SER A 113 4.56 2.35 18.13
N GLN A 114 3.51 1.53 18.08
CA GLN A 114 2.43 1.61 17.08
C GLN A 114 1.90 3.05 16.91
N GLN A 115 1.74 3.79 18.00
CA GLN A 115 1.29 5.19 17.99
C GLN A 115 2.28 6.14 17.30
N ARG A 116 3.59 6.03 17.59
CA ARG A 116 4.60 6.90 16.97
C ARG A 116 4.75 6.62 15.48
N PHE A 117 4.69 5.34 15.09
CA PHE A 117 4.69 4.96 13.68
C PHE A 117 3.52 5.60 12.93
N VAL A 118 2.30 5.50 13.47
CA VAL A 118 1.11 6.12 12.87
C VAL A 118 1.26 7.63 12.77
N GLN A 119 1.77 8.31 13.81
CA GLN A 119 2.00 9.76 13.78
C GLN A 119 2.99 10.18 12.69
N ILE A 120 4.14 9.49 12.58
CA ILE A 120 5.17 9.81 11.56
C ILE A 120 4.59 9.63 10.16
N VAL A 121 3.92 8.50 9.91
CA VAL A 121 3.30 8.23 8.61
C VAL A 121 2.24 9.29 8.29
N SER A 122 1.38 9.66 9.25
CA SER A 122 0.36 10.70 9.05
C SER A 122 0.96 12.07 8.72
N VAL A 123 2.05 12.47 9.37
CA VAL A 123 2.75 13.75 9.09
C VAL A 123 3.34 13.75 7.68
N VAL A 124 4.03 12.68 7.30
CA VAL A 124 4.62 12.54 5.95
C VAL A 124 3.53 12.58 4.87
N LEU A 125 2.40 11.91 5.12
CA LEU A 125 1.26 11.89 4.21
C LEU A 125 0.57 13.26 4.09
N LEU A 126 0.43 14.00 5.20
CA LEU A 126 -0.09 15.36 5.18
C LEU A 126 0.84 16.28 4.39
N ALA A 127 2.14 16.28 4.68
CA ALA A 127 3.12 17.10 3.96
C ALA A 127 3.13 16.82 2.44
N SER A 128 3.10 15.54 2.06
CA SER A 128 3.05 15.14 0.65
C SER A 128 1.74 15.57 -0.03
N GLY A 129 0.61 15.43 0.67
CA GLY A 129 -0.70 15.88 0.18
C GLY A 129 -0.78 17.40 0.02
N SER A 130 -0.23 18.16 0.97
CA SER A 130 -0.14 19.63 0.90
C SER A 130 0.73 20.07 -0.27
N ALA A 131 1.90 19.46 -0.47
CA ALA A 131 2.80 19.77 -1.57
C ALA A 131 2.17 19.53 -2.95
N LEU A 132 1.38 18.46 -3.09
CA LEU A 132 0.64 18.16 -4.32
C LEU A 132 -0.48 19.17 -4.61
N LEU A 133 -1.21 19.63 -3.59
CA LEU A 133 -2.24 20.66 -3.75
C LEU A 133 -1.63 22.00 -4.17
N LEU A 134 -0.50 22.37 -3.58
CA LEU A 134 0.24 23.59 -3.94
C LEU A 134 0.74 23.53 -5.39
N LYS A 135 1.19 22.35 -5.85
CA LYS A 135 1.65 22.15 -7.23
C LYS A 135 0.51 22.06 -8.25
N SER A 136 -0.70 21.66 -7.84
CA SER A 136 -1.86 21.61 -8.73
C SER A 136 -2.46 22.99 -9.04
N TRP A 137 -2.07 24.03 -8.28
CA TRP A 137 -2.61 25.39 -8.43
C TRP A 137 -1.64 26.36 -9.12
N GLY A 138 -0.50 25.88 -9.62
CA GLY A 138 0.53 26.68 -10.31
C GLY A 138 0.87 26.13 -11.68
#